data_AF-A0A329X1G1-F1
#
_entry.id   AF-A0A329X1G1-F1
#
_cell.length_a   1.000
_cell.length_b   1.000
_cell.length_c   1.000
_cell.angle_alpha   90.00
_cell.angle_beta   90.00
_cell.angle_gamma   90.00
#
_symmetry.space_group_name_H-M   'P 1'
#
loop_
_entity.id
_entity.type
_entity.pdbx_description
1 polymer ?
#
loop_
_entity_poly.entity_id
_entity_poly.type
_entity_poly.pdbx_seq_one_letter_code
_entity_poly.pdbx_strand_id
1 'polypeptide(L)'
;MNKKDWHTADIIAALRKLGTTLAAVSRKEGLSSSTLANALSRPWPKGEWIIANNLGVHPSEIWPSRYFDENGQPIERVIRNNSSR
;
A
#
# COMPACT_ATOMS: atom_id res chain seq x y z
N MET A 1 21.42 -3.97 -4.93
CA MET A 1 20.79 -2.83 -5.64
C MET A 1 19.48 -2.54 -4.90
N ASN A 2 19.49 -1.57 -3.97
CA ASN A 2 18.37 -1.32 -3.07
C ASN A 2 17.16 -0.87 -3.90
N LYS A 3 16.15 -1.73 -4.05
CA LYS A 3 14.86 -1.33 -4.63
C LYS A 3 14.28 -0.26 -3.70
N LYS A 4 14.11 0.95 -4.21
CA LYS A 4 13.53 2.06 -3.46
C LYS A 4 12.01 1.99 -3.52
N ASP A 5 11.38 2.41 -2.44
CA ASP A 5 9.92 2.59 -2.41
C ASP A 5 9.48 3.57 -3.50
N TRP A 6 8.31 3.31 -4.08
CA TRP A 6 7.68 4.22 -5.03
C TRP A 6 7.46 5.57 -4.37
N HIS A 7 7.63 6.63 -5.16
CA HIS A 7 7.27 7.95 -4.68
C HIS A 7 5.74 8.02 -4.53
N THR A 8 5.27 8.73 -3.49
CA THR A 8 3.83 8.90 -3.23
C THR A 8 3.07 9.44 -4.45
N ALA A 9 3.71 10.33 -5.20
CA ALA A 9 3.15 10.88 -6.44
C ALA A 9 2.98 9.82 -7.53
N ASP A 10 3.90 8.85 -7.64
CA ASP A 10 3.83 7.78 -8.64
C ASP A 10 2.68 6.82 -8.33
N ILE A 11 2.47 6.50 -7.05
CA ILE A 11 1.32 5.69 -6.60
C ILE A 11 0.00 6.39 -6.96
N ILE A 12 -0.09 7.70 -6.66
CA ILE A 12 -1.28 8.51 -7.00
C ILE A 12 -1.48 8.58 -8.51
N ALA A 13 -0.39 8.77 -9.27
CA ALA A 13 -0.45 8.83 -10.73
C ALA A 13 -0.87 7.48 -11.33
N ALA A 14 -0.37 6.37 -10.81
CA ALA A 14 -0.76 5.02 -11.24
C ALA A 14 -2.25 4.76 -10.98
N LEU A 15 -2.76 5.12 -9.80
CA LEU A 15 -4.19 5.04 -9.50
C LEU A 15 -5.02 5.90 -10.46
N ARG A 16 -4.57 7.13 -10.74
CA ARG A 16 -5.25 8.03 -11.69
C ARG A 16 -5.24 7.51 -13.12
N LYS A 17 -4.16 6.86 -13.56
CA LYS A 17 -4.06 6.20 -14.86
C LYS A 17 -5.07 5.06 -15.01
N LEU A 18 -5.41 4.39 -13.92
CA LEU A 18 -6.49 3.39 -13.86
C LEU A 18 -7.89 4.00 -13.73
N GLY A 19 -8.01 5.32 -13.73
CA GLY A 19 -9.29 6.02 -13.55
C GLY A 19 -9.83 6.01 -12.12
N THR A 20 -9.00 5.68 -11.13
CA THR A 20 -9.38 5.66 -9.72
C THR A 20 -8.58 6.67 -8.88
N THR A 21 -8.98 6.85 -7.63
CA THR A 21 -8.32 7.72 -6.66
C THR A 21 -8.24 7.02 -5.31
N LEU A 22 -7.31 7.44 -4.44
CA LEU A 22 -7.23 6.91 -3.07
C LEU A 22 -8.57 7.03 -2.32
N ALA A 23 -9.27 8.15 -2.49
CA ALA A 23 -10.58 8.34 -1.87
C ALA A 23 -11.64 7.37 -2.42
N ALA A 24 -11.61 7.09 -3.74
CA ALA A 24 -12.52 6.12 -4.35
C ALA A 24 -12.22 4.69 -3.88
N VAL A 25 -10.94 4.31 -3.82
CA VAL A 25 -10.50 3.01 -3.28
C VAL A 25 -10.90 2.87 -1.81
N SER A 26 -10.67 3.92 -1.01
CA SER A 26 -11.06 3.92 0.40
C SER A 26 -12.56 3.69 0.59
N ARG A 27 -13.40 4.37 -0.22
CA ARG A 27 -14.85 4.19 -0.21
C ARG A 27 -15.28 2.78 -0.61
N LYS A 28 -14.59 2.16 -1.58
CA LYS A 28 -14.84 0.78 -2.01
C LYS A 28 -14.61 -0.23 -0.87
N GLU A 29 -13.62 0.05 -0.02
CA GLU A 29 -13.25 -0.79 1.13
C GLU A 29 -14.01 -0.43 2.42
N GLY A 30 -14.95 0.52 2.38
CA GLY A 30 -15.71 0.97 3.55
C GLY A 30 -14.88 1.79 4.56
N LEU A 31 -13.75 2.34 4.14
CA LEU A 31 -12.85 3.15 4.96
C LEU A 31 -13.09 4.65 4.72
N SER A 32 -12.85 5.49 5.73
CA SER A 32 -12.90 6.94 5.57
C SER A 32 -11.87 7.40 4.53
N SER A 33 -12.26 8.37 3.68
CA SER A 33 -11.48 8.82 2.51
C SER A 33 -10.03 9.23 2.84
N SER A 34 -9.74 9.59 4.09
CA SER A 34 -8.39 9.94 4.57
C SER A 34 -7.61 8.76 5.15
N THR A 35 -8.28 7.67 5.56
CA THR A 35 -7.63 6.52 6.19
C THR A 35 -6.62 5.87 5.26
N LEU A 36 -6.95 5.70 3.98
CA LEU A 36 -6.05 5.08 3.01
C LEU A 36 -4.83 5.95 2.68
N ALA A 37 -4.96 7.28 2.78
CA ALA A 37 -3.83 8.19 2.58
C ALA A 37 -2.73 7.99 3.63
N ASN A 38 -3.07 7.54 4.84
CA ASN A 38 -2.09 7.24 5.89
C ASN A 38 -1.17 6.07 5.52
N ALA A 39 -1.57 5.16 4.62
CA ALA A 39 -0.72 4.06 4.14
C ALA A 39 0.52 4.56 3.38
N LEU A 40 0.42 5.74 2.76
CA LEU A 40 1.52 6.34 2.01
C LEU A 40 2.64 6.80 2.94
N SER A 41 2.28 7.38 4.09
CA SER A 41 3.24 7.95 5.05
C SER A 41 3.66 6.99 6.15
N ARG A 42 2.81 6.03 6.53
CA ARG A 42 3.07 5.08 7.62
C ARG A 42 2.90 3.65 7.16
N PRO A 43 3.71 2.70 7.67
CA PRO A 43 3.53 1.29 7.36
C PRO A 43 2.18 0.79 7.85
N TRP A 44 1.30 0.50 6.91
CA TRP A 44 -0.04 0.00 7.20
C TRP A 44 -0.35 -1.17 6.27
N PRO A 45 -0.01 -2.42 6.67
CA PRO A 45 -0.05 -3.57 5.76
C PRO A 45 -1.40 -3.73 5.05
N LYS A 46 -2.53 -3.53 5.76
CA LYS A 46 -3.87 -3.63 5.16
C LYS A 46 -4.10 -2.56 4.08
N GLY A 47 -3.70 -1.31 4.34
CA GLY A 47 -3.82 -0.22 3.36
C GLY A 47 -2.89 -0.40 2.16
N GLU A 48 -1.66 -0.86 2.40
CA GLU A 48 -0.70 -1.20 1.36
C GLU A 48 -1.24 -2.29 0.43
N TRP A 49 -1.82 -3.35 1.00
CA TRP A 49 -2.49 -4.41 0.23
C TRP A 49 -3.66 -3.90 -0.60
N ILE A 50 -4.51 -3.04 -0.04
CA ILE A 50 -5.64 -2.45 -0.77
C ILE A 50 -5.14 -1.66 -2.00
N ILE A 51 -4.10 -0.83 -1.82
CA ILE A 51 -3.52 -0.03 -2.91
C ILE A 51 -2.89 -0.95 -3.96
N ALA A 52 -2.05 -1.89 -3.53
CA ALA A 52 -1.34 -2.79 -4.43
C ALA A 52 -2.30 -3.68 -5.23
N ASN A 53 -3.36 -4.19 -4.58
CA ASN A 53 -4.41 -4.97 -5.23
C ASN A 53 -5.17 -4.15 -6.30
N ASN A 54 -5.40 -2.85 -6.07
CA ASN A 54 -5.99 -1.98 -7.09
C ASN A 54 -5.04 -1.70 -8.25
N LEU A 55 -3.73 -1.65 -7.99
CA LEU A 55 -2.70 -1.49 -9.01
C LEU A 55 -2.34 -2.80 -9.72
N GLY A 56 -2.82 -3.95 -9.24
CA GLY A 56 -2.52 -5.27 -9.80
C GLY A 56 -1.08 -5.73 -9.56
N VAL A 57 -0.39 -5.16 -8.58
CA VAL A 57 1.00 -5.48 -8.23
C VAL A 57 1.10 -5.97 -6.80
N HIS A 58 2.19 -6.62 -6.43
CA HIS A 58 2.41 -7.00 -5.04
C HIS A 58 2.84 -5.77 -4.21
N PRO A 59 2.41 -5.60 -2.94
CA PRO A 59 2.79 -4.43 -2.14
C PRO A 59 4.31 -4.30 -1.94
N SER A 60 5.05 -5.41 -2.00
CA SER A 60 6.52 -5.39 -1.97
C SER A 60 7.18 -4.81 -3.23
N GLU A 61 6.45 -4.64 -4.33
CA GLU A 61 6.93 -3.91 -5.52
C GLU A 61 6.83 -2.40 -5.33
N ILE A 62 5.82 -1.95 -4.58
CA ILE A 62 5.60 -0.54 -4.26
C ILE A 62 6.47 -0.11 -3.08
N TRP A 63 6.55 -0.95 -2.04
CA TRP A 63 7.33 -0.70 -0.84
C TRP A 63 8.35 -1.82 -0.55
N PRO A 64 9.32 -2.06 -1.44
CA PRO A 64 10.37 -3.06 -1.25
C PRO A 64 11.09 -2.90 0.09
N SER A 65 11.35 -1.67 0.57
CA SER A 65 12.04 -1.45 1.85
C SER A 65 11.20 -1.87 3.06
N ARG A 66 9.87 -1.98 2.89
CA ARG A 66 8.95 -2.44 3.93
C ARG A 66 8.87 -3.97 3.99
N TYR A 67 9.14 -4.65 2.88
CA TYR A 67 8.90 -6.09 2.74
C TYR A 67 10.18 -6.93 2.63
N PHE A 68 11.32 -6.32 2.30
CA PHE A 68 12.61 -6.99 2.20
C PHE A 68 13.63 -6.31 3.11
N ASP A 69 14.48 -7.11 3.74
CA ASP A 69 15.65 -6.61 4.46
C ASP A 69 16.78 -6.20 3.51
N GLU A 70 17.89 -5.70 4.05
CA GLU A 70 19.07 -5.32 3.27
C GLU A 70 19.73 -6.51 2.53
N ASN A 71 19.43 -7.74 2.96
CA ASN A 71 19.90 -8.99 2.37
C ASN A 71 18.91 -9.57 1.33
N GLY A 72 17.77 -8.93 1.10
CA GLY A 72 16.70 -9.41 0.22
C GLY A 72 15.84 -10.53 0.81
N GLN A 73 15.93 -10.79 2.11
CA GLN A 73 15.07 -11.72 2.83
C GLN A 73 13.70 -11.08 3.08
N PRO A 74 12.60 -11.83 2.90
CA PRO A 74 11.25 -11.32 3.18
C PRO A 74 11.07 -11.07 4.68
N ILE A 75 10.64 -9.85 5.03
CA ILE A 75 10.28 -9.47 6.40
C ILE A 75 8.85 -9.93 6.64
N GLU A 76 8.66 -10.87 7.58
CA GLU A 76 7.32 -11.32 7.96
C GLU A 76 6.55 -10.19 8.65
N ARG A 77 5.53 -9.66 7.97
CA ARG A 77 4.64 -8.65 8.56
C ARG A 77 3.36 -9.29 9.03
N VAL A 78 3.14 -9.26 10.34
CA VAL A 78 1.85 -9.62 10.93
C VAL A 78 0.82 -8.57 10.53
N ILE A 79 -0.06 -8.91 9.59
CA ILE A 79 -1.28 -8.14 9.35
C ILE A 79 -2.13 -8.33 10.60
N ARG A 80 -2.08 -7.37 11.52
CA ARG A 80 -2.96 -7.35 12.69
C ARG A 80 -4.38 -7.12 12.17
N ASN A 81 -5.10 -8.21 11.93
CA ASN A 81 -6.54 -8.20 11.75
C ASN A 81 -7.14 -7.83 13.10
N ASN A 82 -7.29 -6.52 13.37
CA ASN A 82 -8.23 -6.08 14.40
C ASN A 82 -9.65 -6.31 13.87
N SER A 83 -10.02 -7.58 13.74
CA SER A 83 -11.40 -8.05 13.71
C SER A 83 -11.87 -8.13 15.15
N SER A 84 -12.13 -6.97 15.76
CA SER A 84 -12.95 -6.91 16.96
C SER A 84 -14.21 -6.14 16.59
N ARG A 85 -15.31 -6.91 16.54
CA ARG A 85 -16.68 -6.43 16.52
C ARG A 85 -16.93 -5.43 17.64
#